data_AF-A0AAD7ZKB2-F1
#
_entry.id   AF-A0AAD7ZKB2-F1
#
_cell.length_a   1.000
_cell.length_b   1.000
_cell.length_c   1.000
_cell.angle_alpha   90.00
_cell.angle_beta   90.00
_cell.angle_gamma   90.00
#
_symmetry.space_group_name_H-M   'P 1'
#
loop_
_entity.id
_entity.type
_entity.pdbx_description
1 polymer ?
#
loop_
_entity_poly.entity_id
_entity_poly.type
_entity_poly.pdbx_seq_one_letter_code
_entity_poly.pdbx_strand_id
1 'polypeptide(L)'
;MNFTYNAYDFSLTANMFMNDNSIFESSFSAKNPPAACLPIIIPYIPIPMESCAHFFNICLPGRNVHFCMDWEFRVASQPIAIAHFDCLRLGQSGVSLLKPEDDGCQQPSSTILPLPGYDEYDEVTED
;
A
#
# COMPACT_ATOMS: atom_id res chain seq x y z
N MET A 1 24.46 11.60 11.09
CA MET A 1 23.16 11.12 10.59
C MET A 1 23.43 9.92 9.71
N ASN A 2 22.72 8.81 9.92
CA ASN A 2 22.84 7.59 9.14
C ASN A 2 21.49 7.29 8.49
N PHE A 3 21.50 6.95 7.20
CA PHE A 3 20.31 6.57 6.46
C PHE A 3 20.47 5.13 6.00
N THR A 4 19.58 4.26 6.47
CA THR A 4 19.51 2.87 6.04
C THR A 4 18.31 2.71 5.12
N TYR A 5 18.55 2.20 3.91
CA TYR A 5 17.50 1.89 2.94
C TYR A 5 17.37 0.38 2.81
N ASN A 6 16.19 -0.15 3.12
CA ASN A 6 15.85 -1.55 2.88
C ASN A 6 14.97 -1.63 1.63
N ALA A 7 15.53 -2.22 0.57
CA ALA A 7 14.88 -2.35 -0.73
C ALA A 7 13.72 -3.37 -0.76
N TYR A 8 13.70 -4.35 0.15
CA TYR A 8 12.64 -5.35 0.22
C TYR A 8 11.35 -4.77 0.84
N ASP A 9 11.50 -3.88 1.83
CA ASP A 9 10.37 -3.24 2.53
C ASP A 9 10.11 -1.79 2.08
N PHE A 10 10.86 -1.32 1.08
CA PHE A 10 10.95 0.09 0.67
C PHE A 10 11.00 1.04 1.87
N SER A 11 11.73 0.66 2.92
CA SER A 11 11.79 1.40 4.18
C SER A 11 13.07 2.22 4.28
N LEU A 12 12.91 3.48 4.63
CA LEU A 12 14.00 4.42 4.88
C LEU A 12 14.06 4.67 6.39
N THR A 13 15.15 4.25 7.01
CA THR A 13 15.41 4.51 8.44
C THR A 13 16.45 5.62 8.55
N ALA A 14 16.07 6.73 9.17
CA ALA A 14 16.95 7.86 9.47
C ALA A 14 17.30 7.84 10.96
N ASN A 15 18.58 7.70 11.26
CA ASN A 15 19.13 7.74 12.62
C ASN A 15 20.01 8.98 12.81
N MET A 16 19.68 9.81 13.79
CA MET A 16 20.46 10.98 14.19
C MET A 16 21.23 10.69 15.47
N PHE A 17 22.55 10.89 15.43
CA PHE A 17 23.46 10.64 16.53
C PHE A 17 24.00 11.96 17.08
N MET A 18 24.14 12.06 18.41
CA MET A 18 24.83 13.15 19.10
C MET A 18 25.72 12.55 20.19
N ASN A 19 27.02 12.83 20.15
CA ASN A 19 28.04 12.20 21.01
C ASN A 19 27.98 10.66 20.99
N ASP A 20 27.93 10.08 19.78
CA ASP A 20 27.81 8.64 19.51
C ASP A 20 26.55 7.94 20.08
N ASN A 21 25.60 8.70 20.64
CA ASN A 21 24.31 8.18 21.09
C ASN A 21 23.22 8.53 20.07
N SER A 22 22.39 7.54 19.70
CA SER A 22 21.20 7.81 18.88
C SER A 22 20.19 8.60 19.70
N ILE A 23 19.82 9.78 19.22
CA ILE A 23 18.87 10.68 19.86
C ILE A 23 17.53 10.71 19.16
N PHE A 24 17.48 10.29 17.88
CA PHE A 24 16.26 10.29 17.09
C PHE A 24 16.36 9.26 15.96
N GLU A 25 15.44 8.31 15.97
CA GLU A 25 15.28 7.28 14.94
C GLU A 25 13.88 7.42 14.34
N SER A 26 13.81 7.59 13.01
CA SER A 26 12.55 7.64 12.28
C SER A 26 12.62 6.69 11.09
N SER A 27 11.73 5.70 11.07
CA SER A 27 11.58 4.75 9.97
C SER A 27 10.32 5.06 9.19
N PHE A 28 10.47 5.41 7.91
CA PHE A 28 9.36 5.57 6.99
C PHE A 28 9.32 4.39 6.02
N SER A 29 8.29 3.55 6.10
CA SER A 29 8.04 2.52 5.11
C SER A 29 7.23 3.09 3.97
N ALA A 30 7.78 3.06 2.75
CA ALA A 30 6.99 3.40 1.57
C ALA A 30 5.99 2.29 1.19
N LYS A 31 6.04 1.12 1.84
CA LYS A 31 5.05 0.03 1.66
C LYS A 31 3.75 0.27 2.44
N ASN A 32 3.86 0.91 3.61
CA ASN A 32 2.73 1.28 4.45
C ASN A 32 2.97 2.66 5.11
N PRO A 33 2.77 3.76 4.37
CA PRO A 33 2.92 5.10 4.91
C PRO A 33 1.88 5.40 6.00
N PRO A 34 2.16 6.38 6.89
CA PRO A 34 1.15 6.89 7.82
C PRO A 34 -0.02 7.52 7.06
N ALA A 35 -1.20 7.53 7.71
CA ALA A 35 -2.43 8.09 7.14
C ALA A 35 -2.27 9.57 6.76
N ALA A 36 -2.69 9.93 5.55
CA ALA A 36 -2.73 11.32 5.10
C ALA A 36 -4.08 11.94 5.51
N CYS A 37 -4.08 12.74 6.58
CA CYS A 37 -5.29 13.40 7.09
C CYS A 37 -5.38 14.87 6.67
N LEU A 38 -6.56 15.28 6.23
CA LEU A 38 -6.90 16.64 5.87
C LEU A 38 -8.09 17.11 6.73
N PRO A 39 -7.99 18.27 7.40
CA PRO A 39 -9.11 18.82 8.16
C PRO A 39 -10.17 19.37 7.20
N ILE A 40 -11.44 19.01 7.46
CA ILE A 40 -12.60 19.53 6.74
C ILE A 40 -13.19 20.67 7.57
N ILE A 41 -13.05 21.90 7.07
CA ILE A 41 -13.57 23.09 7.73
C ILE A 41 -14.88 23.48 7.08
N ILE A 42 -16.01 23.24 7.76
CA ILE A 42 -17.33 23.68 7.31
C ILE A 42 -17.69 24.98 8.05
N PRO A 43 -17.99 26.07 7.34
CA PRO A 43 -18.47 27.30 7.96
C PRO A 43 -19.71 27.04 8.83
N TYR A 44 -19.77 27.67 10.01
CA TYR A 44 -20.89 27.61 10.95
C TYR A 44 -21.12 26.29 11.72
N ILE A 45 -20.30 25.26 11.50
CA ILE A 45 -20.35 24.02 12.28
C ILE A 45 -19.09 23.93 13.16
N PRO A 46 -19.20 24.07 14.49
CA PRO A 46 -18.04 24.11 15.40
C PRO A 46 -17.49 22.71 15.75
N ILE A 47 -17.73 21.71 14.90
CA ILE A 47 -17.35 20.33 15.15
C ILE A 47 -16.13 20.00 14.28
N PRO A 48 -15.01 19.54 14.87
CA PRO A 48 -13.83 19.17 14.10
C PRO A 48 -14.12 17.92 13.25
N MET A 49 -13.92 18.05 11.94
CA MET A 49 -14.07 16.98 10.96
C MET A 49 -12.74 16.77 10.24
N GLU A 50 -12.39 15.52 10.01
CA GLU A 50 -11.14 15.14 9.32
C GLU A 50 -11.45 14.03 8.31
N SER A 51 -10.82 14.09 7.14
CA SER A 51 -10.75 12.97 6.20
C SER A 51 -9.33 12.45 6.14
N CYS A 52 -9.14 11.17 6.38
CA CYS A 52 -7.86 10.49 6.33
C CYS A 52 -7.85 9.46 5.19
N ALA A 53 -6.77 9.41 4.42
CA ALA A 53 -6.51 8.36 3.44
C ALA A 53 -5.35 7.48 3.94
N HIS A 54 -5.58 6.18 4.03
CA HIS A 54 -4.60 5.17 4.42
C HIS A 54 -4.18 4.39 3.20
N PHE A 55 -2.95 4.59 2.74
CA PHE A 55 -2.40 3.80 1.65
C PHE A 55 -1.61 2.64 2.23
N PHE A 56 -1.85 1.43 1.74
CA PHE A 56 -1.19 0.23 2.22
C PHE A 56 -0.91 -0.74 1.07
N ASN A 57 -0.07 -1.74 1.35
CA ASN A 57 0.40 -2.72 0.37
C ASN A 57 0.93 -2.09 -0.93
N ILE A 58 1.78 -1.07 -0.78
CA ILE A 58 2.38 -0.38 -1.93
C ILE A 58 3.59 -1.18 -2.42
N CYS A 59 3.62 -1.49 -3.72
CA CYS A 59 4.73 -2.22 -4.33
C CYS A 59 4.87 -1.89 -5.82
N LEU A 60 6.04 -2.21 -6.36
CA LEU A 60 6.36 -1.98 -7.77
C LEU A 60 6.72 -3.29 -8.47
N PRO A 61 5.74 -4.16 -8.82
CA PRO A 61 6.01 -5.36 -9.59
C PRO A 61 6.46 -5.02 -11.03
N GLY A 62 7.77 -5.11 -11.27
CA GLY A 62 8.37 -4.83 -12.58
C GLY A 62 8.36 -3.33 -12.92
N ARG A 63 7.45 -2.91 -13.81
CA ARG A 63 7.24 -1.51 -14.21
C ARG A 63 5.83 -1.01 -13.93
N ASN A 64 5.11 -1.73 -13.07
CA ASN A 64 3.77 -1.38 -12.63
C ASN A 64 3.85 -0.94 -11.16
N VAL A 65 2.99 -0.02 -10.76
CA VAL A 65 2.79 0.43 -9.38
C VAL A 65 1.49 -0.20 -8.90
N HIS A 66 1.51 -0.87 -7.75
CA HIS A 66 0.33 -1.41 -7.09
C HIS A 66 0.20 -0.77 -5.70
N PHE A 67 -1.01 -0.36 -5.33
CA PHE A 67 -1.31 0.14 -3.99
C PHE A 67 -2.78 -0.05 -3.64
N CYS A 68 -3.08 -0.20 -2.36
CA CYS A 68 -4.44 -0.23 -1.82
C CYS A 68 -4.70 1.07 -1.02
N MET A 69 -5.98 1.44 -0.89
CA MET A 69 -6.37 2.65 -0.19
C MET A 69 -7.64 2.42 0.63
N ASP A 70 -7.60 2.80 1.91
CA ASP A 70 -8.78 2.97 2.74
C ASP A 70 -9.00 4.46 3.00
N TRP A 71 -10.25 4.88 3.01
CA TRP A 71 -10.63 6.23 3.37
C TRP A 71 -11.41 6.22 4.68
N GLU A 72 -11.03 7.10 5.60
CA GLU A 72 -11.66 7.25 6.90
C GLU A 72 -12.17 8.69 7.07
N PHE A 73 -13.42 8.83 7.48
CA PHE A 73 -14.00 10.11 7.91
C PHE A 73 -14.13 10.13 9.43
N ARG A 74 -13.58 11.16 10.07
CA ARG A 74 -13.59 11.36 11.51
C ARG A 74 -14.36 12.61 11.90
N VAL A 75 -15.09 12.51 13.00
CA VAL A 75 -15.77 13.64 13.67
C VAL A 75 -15.39 13.61 15.14
N ALA A 76 -14.90 14.72 15.69
CA ALA A 76 -14.37 14.75 17.07
C ALA A 76 -13.33 13.65 17.33
N SER A 77 -12.46 13.41 16.34
CA SER A 77 -11.41 12.38 16.35
C SER A 77 -11.92 10.93 16.47
N GLN A 78 -13.21 10.70 16.25
CA GLN A 78 -13.81 9.36 16.18
C GLN A 78 -14.15 9.00 14.73
N PRO A 79 -13.75 7.82 14.22
CA PRO A 79 -14.19 7.35 12.91
C PRO A 79 -15.70 7.19 12.88
N ILE A 80 -16.36 7.85 11.93
CA ILE A 80 -17.79 7.71 11.67
C ILE A 80 -18.07 6.88 10.42
N ALA A 81 -17.13 6.84 9.47
CA ALA A 81 -17.25 6.07 8.25
C ALA A 81 -15.85 5.64 7.78
N ILE A 82 -15.73 4.38 7.38
CA ILE A 82 -14.53 3.81 6.76
C ILE A 82 -14.98 3.20 5.44
N ALA A 83 -14.35 3.63 4.35
CA ALA A 83 -14.57 3.11 3.01
C ALA A 83 -13.31 2.35 2.58
N HIS A 84 -13.48 1.05 2.34
CA HIS A 84 -12.43 0.19 1.81
C HIS A 84 -12.49 0.20 0.29
N PHE A 85 -11.39 0.58 -0.35
CA PHE A 85 -11.30 0.54 -1.81
C PHE A 85 -10.51 -0.68 -2.26
N ASP A 86 -10.85 -1.16 -3.47
CA ASP A 86 -10.03 -2.12 -4.19
C ASP A 86 -8.65 -1.52 -4.49
N CYS A 87 -7.65 -2.40 -4.57
CA CYS A 87 -6.29 -2.04 -4.87
C CYS A 87 -6.14 -1.64 -6.34
N LEU A 88 -5.33 -0.63 -6.60
CA LEU A 88 -5.08 -0.08 -7.92
C LEU A 88 -3.72 -0.55 -8.42
N ARG A 89 -3.69 -1.11 -9.63
CA ARG A 89 -2.47 -1.41 -10.38
C ARG A 89 -2.37 -0.50 -11.59
N LEU A 90 -1.35 0.36 -11.61
CA LEU A 90 -1.05 1.26 -12.71
C LEU A 90 0.20 0.79 -13.44
N GLY A 91 0.18 0.79 -14.76
CA GLY A 91 1.28 0.26 -15.56
C GLY A 91 1.25 0.69 -17.01
N GLN A 92 2.15 0.13 -17.81
CA GLN A 92 2.15 0.34 -19.27
C GLN A 92 0.88 -0.17 -19.94
N SER A 93 0.23 -1.16 -19.32
CA SER A 93 -1.02 -1.76 -19.78
C SER A 93 -2.29 -1.01 -19.30
N GLY A 94 -2.15 0.10 -18.57
CA GLY A 94 -3.27 0.91 -18.08
C GLY A 94 -3.49 0.80 -16.56
N VAL A 95 -4.75 0.91 -16.14
CA VAL A 95 -5.19 0.83 -14.74
C VAL A 95 -6.06 -0.42 -14.56
N SER A 96 -5.78 -1.20 -13.53
CA SER A 96 -6.55 -2.39 -13.13
C SER A 96 -6.93 -2.27 -11.65
N LEU A 97 -8.17 -2.65 -11.35
CA LEU A 97 -8.68 -2.79 -9.99
C LEU A 97 -8.55 -4.25 -9.58
N LEU A 98 -7.93 -4.49 -8.44
CA LEU A 98 -7.69 -5.79 -7.85
C LEU A 98 -8.31 -5.80 -6.46
N LYS A 99 -8.93 -6.91 -6.08
CA LYS A 99 -9.41 -7.04 -4.70
C LYS A 99 -8.22 -7.07 -3.74
N PRO A 100 -8.38 -6.59 -2.50
CA PRO A 100 -7.29 -6.59 -1.51
C PRO A 100 -6.81 -7.98 -1.09
N GLU A 101 -7.61 -9.02 -1.36
CA GLU A 101 -7.26 -10.42 -1.15
C GLU A 101 -6.30 -10.98 -2.22
N ASP A 102 -6.25 -10.36 -3.41
CA ASP A 102 -5.30 -10.72 -4.46
C ASP A 102 -4.00 -9.91 -4.24
N ASP A 103 -2.97 -10.55 -3.67
CA ASP A 103 -1.68 -9.89 -3.40
C ASP A 103 -1.00 -9.48 -4.73
N GLY A 104 -1.24 -8.23 -5.15
CA GLY A 104 -0.66 -7.65 -6.36
C GLY A 104 0.85 -7.42 -6.25
N CYS A 105 1.43 -7.65 -5.06
CA CYS A 105 2.85 -7.51 -4.78
C CYS A 105 3.67 -8.78 -5.01
N GLN A 106 3.04 -9.88 -5.47
CA GLN A 106 3.78 -11.03 -5.94
C GLN A 106 4.77 -10.58 -7.02
N GLN A 107 6.08 -10.64 -6.72
CA GLN A 107 7.10 -10.67 -7.75
C GLN A 107 6.76 -11.83 -8.69
N PRO A 108 7.10 -11.76 -10.00
CA PRO A 108 7.04 -12.96 -10.82
C PRO A 108 7.80 -14.04 -10.05
N SER A 109 7.08 -15.06 -9.59
CA SER A 109 7.64 -16.23 -8.94
C SER A 109 8.83 -16.61 -9.80
N SER A 110 10.04 -16.58 -9.23
CA SER A 110 11.22 -17.18 -9.85
C SER A 110 10.75 -18.51 -10.41
N THR A 111 10.77 -18.62 -11.74
CA THR A 111 10.22 -19.70 -12.53
C THR A 111 10.29 -21.00 -11.76
N ILE A 112 9.14 -21.43 -11.19
CA ILE A 112 8.98 -22.84 -10.89
C ILE A 112 8.92 -23.44 -12.28
N LEU A 113 10.06 -23.99 -12.73
CA LEU A 113 10.11 -24.85 -13.90
C LEU A 113 8.93 -25.83 -13.74
N PRO A 114 8.00 -25.93 -14.71
CA PRO A 114 6.96 -26.92 -14.62
C PRO A 114 7.63 -28.28 -14.44
N LEU A 115 7.38 -28.91 -13.30
CA LEU A 115 7.62 -30.35 -13.18
C LEU A 115 6.81 -30.99 -14.32
N PRO A 116 7.42 -31.83 -15.16
CA PRO A 116 6.73 -32.38 -16.31
C PRO A 116 5.62 -33.31 -15.79
N GLY A 117 4.36 -32.93 -16.02
CA GLY A 117 3.22 -33.83 -15.79
C GLY A 117 2.01 -33.26 -15.06
N TYR A 118 1.73 -31.95 -15.15
CA TYR A 118 0.38 -31.47 -14.89
C TYR A 118 -0.20 -30.92 -16.18
N ASP A 119 -0.93 -31.79 -16.86
CA ASP A 119 -1.65 -31.50 -18.08
C ASP A 119 -2.92 -30.72 -17.67
N GLU A 120 -3.03 -29.47 -18.11
CA GLU A 120 -4.27 -28.70 -17.99
C GLU A 120 -5.24 -29.22 -19.06
N TYR A 121 -6.35 -29.82 -18.63
CA TYR A 121 -7.37 -30.33 -19.55
C TYR A 121 -8.34 -29.20 -19.90
N ASP A 122 -8.44 -28.88 -21.19
CA ASP A 122 -9.48 -27.98 -21.69
C ASP A 122 -10.85 -28.67 -21.65
N GLU A 123 -11.88 -27.95 -21.21
CA GLU A 123 -13.25 -28.43 -21.14
C GLU A 123 -13.85 -28.56 -22.55
N VAL A 124 -14.28 -29.77 -22.92
CA VAL A 124 -14.82 -30.06 -24.25
C VAL A 124 -16.29 -29.64 -24.31
N THR A 125 -16.61 -28.60 -25.08
CA THR A 125 -17.99 -28.25 -25.42
C THR A 125 -18.40 -29.00 -26.69
N GLU A 126 -19.36 -29.92 -26.59
CA GLU A 126 -20.09 -30.44 -27.75
C GLU A 126 -21.26 -29.47 -28.06
N ASP A 127 -21.41 -29.12 -29.34
CA ASP A 127 -22.38 -28.16 -29.91
C ASP A 127 -23.84 -28.34 -29.45
#